data_AF-A0A737YSY7-F1
#
_entry.id   AF-A0A737YSY7-F1
#
_cell.length_a   1.000
_cell.length_b   1.000
_cell.length_c   1.000
_cell.angle_alpha   90.00
_cell.angle_beta   90.00
_cell.angle_gamma   90.00
#
_symmetry.space_group_name_H-M   'P 1'
#
loop_
_entity.id
_entity.type
_entity.pdbx_description
1 polymer ?
#
loop_
_entity_poly.entity_id
_entity_poly.type
_entity_poly.pdbx_seq_one_letter_code
_entity_poly.pdbx_strand_id
1 'polypeptide(L)'
;RETLNHMGITWDAFTMRAAIERNDTRVTALFLQGGMNWQLAWTEQAFAAGHTEVLQLLLRYPALMDEVKPCRRFITTLSHDMSSGAPLTAMHKTYLQTFCTVPAVVTRQQHDTEQARLRAQARPSADNKKWLKIQSAIYDAIH
;
A
#
# COMPACT_ATOMS: atom_id res chain seq x y z
N ARG A 1 -16.50 -14.96 13.71
CA ARG A 1 -17.67 -14.04 13.69
C ARG A 1 -18.36 -13.96 15.05
N GLU A 2 -18.72 -15.08 15.67
CA GLU A 2 -19.34 -15.12 17.00
C GLU A 2 -18.52 -14.41 18.10
N THR A 3 -17.20 -14.58 18.10
CA THR A 3 -16.30 -13.89 19.05
C THR A 3 -16.39 -12.35 18.97
N LEU A 4 -16.52 -11.78 17.77
CA LEU A 4 -16.67 -10.33 17.60
C LEU A 4 -18.02 -9.84 18.13
N ASN A 5 -19.10 -10.59 17.86
CA ASN A 5 -20.41 -10.29 18.41
C ASN A 5 -20.42 -10.33 19.95
N HIS A 6 -19.74 -11.31 20.57
CA HIS A 6 -19.59 -11.37 22.03
C HIS A 6 -18.78 -10.21 22.60
N MET A 7 -17.90 -9.60 21.80
CA MET A 7 -17.16 -8.38 22.16
C MET A 7 -17.96 -7.09 21.89
N GLY A 8 -19.20 -7.18 21.38
CA GLY A 8 -19.99 -6.02 20.97
C GLY A 8 -19.46 -5.33 19.70
N ILE A 9 -18.66 -6.03 18.90
CA ILE A 9 -18.05 -5.51 17.67
C ILE A 9 -18.86 -5.95 16.46
N THR A 10 -19.36 -4.98 15.69
CA THR A 10 -20.14 -5.23 14.47
C THR A 10 -19.27 -5.82 13.36
N TRP A 11 -19.79 -6.83 12.65
CA TRP A 11 -19.13 -7.41 11.49
C TRP A 11 -19.38 -6.56 10.22
N ASP A 12 -18.55 -5.56 9.98
CA ASP A 12 -18.65 -4.69 8.80
C ASP A 12 -17.30 -4.06 8.39
N ALA A 13 -17.25 -3.48 7.19
CA ALA A 13 -16.03 -2.95 6.58
C ALA A 13 -15.50 -1.71 7.29
N PHE A 14 -16.38 -0.87 7.82
CA PHE A 14 -15.98 0.31 8.56
C PHE A 14 -15.27 -0.09 9.86
N THR A 15 -15.83 -1.05 10.59
CA THR A 15 -15.26 -1.56 11.84
C THR A 15 -13.92 -2.27 11.60
N MET A 16 -13.81 -3.08 10.54
CA MET A 16 -12.55 -3.73 10.16
C MET A 16 -11.48 -2.70 9.77
N ARG A 17 -11.83 -1.72 8.94
CA ARG A 17 -10.92 -0.64 8.56
C ARG A 17 -10.44 0.13 9.79
N ALA A 18 -11.34 0.50 10.70
CA ALA A 18 -10.98 1.23 11.91
C ALA A 18 -10.07 0.42 12.84
N ALA A 19 -10.21 -0.91 12.89
CA ALA A 19 -9.27 -1.78 13.62
C ALA A 19 -7.86 -1.74 12.99
N ILE A 20 -7.77 -1.77 11.66
CA ILE A 20 -6.50 -1.63 10.93
C ILE A 20 -5.84 -0.27 11.24
N GLU A 21 -6.60 0.81 11.15
CA GLU A 21 -6.10 2.17 11.39
C GLU A 21 -5.59 2.37 12.82
N ARG A 22 -6.11 1.62 13.81
CA ARG A 22 -5.67 1.67 15.22
C ARG A 22 -4.57 0.65 15.58
N ASN A 23 -4.03 -0.09 14.62
CA ASN A 23 -3.13 -1.22 14.85
C ASN A 23 -3.72 -2.32 15.78
N ASP A 24 -5.04 -2.50 15.80
CA ASP A 24 -5.70 -3.51 16.61
C ASP A 24 -5.62 -4.89 15.96
N THR A 25 -4.45 -5.51 16.06
CA THR A 25 -4.15 -6.80 15.43
C THR A 25 -5.07 -7.93 15.90
N ARG A 26 -5.58 -7.85 17.14
CA ARG A 26 -6.52 -8.85 17.67
C ARG A 26 -7.86 -8.79 16.94
N VAL A 27 -8.47 -7.60 16.85
CA VAL A 27 -9.75 -7.44 16.17
C VAL A 27 -9.58 -7.68 14.67
N THR A 28 -8.54 -7.12 14.05
CA THR A 28 -8.22 -7.36 12.63
C THR A 28 -8.06 -8.86 12.34
N ALA A 29 -7.37 -9.63 13.20
CA ALA A 29 -7.21 -11.07 12.99
C ALA A 29 -8.55 -11.81 13.04
N LEU A 30 -9.46 -11.44 13.94
CA LEU A 30 -10.79 -12.07 14.02
C LEU A 30 -11.63 -11.85 12.75
N PHE A 31 -11.52 -10.67 12.13
CA PHE A 31 -12.13 -10.38 10.83
C PHE A 31 -11.51 -11.23 9.71
N LEU A 32 -10.18 -11.26 9.61
CA LEU A 32 -9.49 -12.04 8.57
C LEU A 32 -9.74 -13.54 8.71
N GLN A 33 -9.73 -14.08 9.93
CA GLN A 33 -10.03 -15.48 10.21
C GLN A 33 -11.48 -15.87 9.85
N GLY A 34 -12.42 -14.92 9.97
CA GLY A 34 -13.79 -15.14 9.50
C GLY A 34 -14.00 -14.87 8.01
N GLY A 35 -12.93 -14.66 7.24
CA GLY A 35 -12.98 -14.50 5.78
C GLY A 35 -13.42 -13.12 5.31
N MET A 36 -13.29 -12.08 6.15
CA MET A 36 -13.62 -10.72 5.72
C MET A 36 -12.59 -10.20 4.72
N ASN A 37 -13.08 -9.73 3.57
CA ASN A 37 -12.24 -9.03 2.60
C ASN A 37 -11.72 -7.70 3.16
N TRP A 38 -10.56 -7.27 2.68
CA TRP A 38 -9.93 -6.00 3.01
C TRP A 38 -9.43 -5.29 1.76
N GLN A 39 -9.14 -3.98 1.87
CA GLN A 39 -8.68 -3.16 0.74
C GLN A 39 -7.27 -2.64 1.00
N LEU A 40 -6.44 -2.60 -0.04
CA LEU A 40 -5.08 -2.05 0.04
C LEU A 40 -5.10 -0.58 0.49
N ALA A 41 -6.09 0.19 0.05
CA ALA A 41 -6.30 1.57 0.47
C ALA A 41 -6.44 1.76 1.99
N TRP A 42 -6.86 0.74 2.74
CA TRP A 42 -6.99 0.83 4.21
C TRP A 42 -5.62 0.80 4.91
N THR A 43 -4.56 0.42 4.19
CA THR A 43 -3.20 0.38 4.74
C THR A 43 -2.52 1.73 4.74
N GLU A 44 -3.02 2.73 3.99
CA GLU A 44 -2.38 4.04 3.85
C GLU A 44 -2.17 4.73 5.21
N GLN A 45 -3.21 4.78 6.04
CA GLN A 45 -3.09 5.37 7.38
C GLN A 45 -2.16 4.55 8.29
N ALA A 46 -2.20 3.22 8.19
CA ALA A 46 -1.31 2.35 8.96
C ALA A 46 0.17 2.54 8.55
N PHE A 47 0.46 2.76 7.27
CA PHE A 47 1.80 3.13 6.81
C PHE A 47 2.23 4.49 7.36
N ALA A 48 1.38 5.51 7.24
CA ALA A 48 1.66 6.86 7.74
C ALA A 48 1.91 6.89 9.26
N ALA A 49 1.20 6.06 10.02
CA ALA A 49 1.33 5.95 11.46
C ALA A 49 2.38 4.92 11.93
N GLY A 50 3.10 4.26 11.00
CA GLY A 50 4.15 3.28 11.33
C GLY A 50 3.63 2.00 11.99
N HIS A 51 2.37 1.62 11.74
CA HIS A 51 1.70 0.46 12.34
C HIS A 51 2.13 -0.84 11.65
N THR A 52 3.37 -1.27 11.90
CA THR A 52 3.97 -2.40 11.17
C THR A 52 3.31 -3.75 11.48
N GLU A 53 2.75 -3.94 12.67
CA GLU A 53 2.21 -5.23 13.10
C GLU A 53 0.94 -5.59 12.32
N VAL A 54 0.01 -4.64 12.18
CA VAL A 54 -1.21 -4.87 11.41
C VAL A 54 -0.93 -5.01 9.91
N LEU A 55 0.07 -4.29 9.39
CA LEU A 55 0.53 -4.46 8.01
C LEU A 55 1.09 -5.87 7.77
N GLN A 56 1.92 -6.37 8.68
CA GLN A 56 2.41 -7.75 8.63
C GLN A 56 1.28 -8.77 8.73
N LEU A 57 0.26 -8.51 9.56
CA LEU A 57 -0.90 -9.38 9.69
C LEU A 57 -1.67 -9.47 8.37
N LEU A 58 -1.95 -8.33 7.70
CA LEU A 58 -2.66 -8.31 6.42
C LEU A 58 -1.92 -9.07 5.32
N LEU A 59 -0.58 -9.01 5.30
CA LEU A 59 0.25 -9.80 4.37
C LEU A 59 0.16 -11.32 4.57
N ARG A 60 -0.36 -11.81 5.70
CA ARG A 60 -0.67 -13.24 5.89
C ARG A 60 -1.98 -13.66 5.23
N TYR A 61 -2.81 -12.70 4.83
CA TYR A 61 -4.11 -12.91 4.21
C TYR A 61 -4.22 -12.18 2.86
N PRO A 62 -3.26 -12.32 1.93
CA PRO A 62 -3.26 -11.59 0.66
C PRO A 62 -4.45 -11.97 -0.22
N ALA A 63 -4.95 -13.21 -0.11
CA ALA A 63 -6.10 -13.70 -0.86
C ALA A 63 -7.44 -13.03 -0.46
N LEU A 64 -7.49 -12.36 0.70
CA LEU A 64 -8.65 -11.59 1.14
C LEU A 64 -8.58 -10.11 0.71
N MET A 65 -7.51 -9.68 0.02
CA MET A 65 -7.43 -8.33 -0.54
C MET A 65 -8.32 -8.26 -1.78
N ASP A 66 -9.41 -7.50 -1.69
CA ASP A 66 -10.43 -7.36 -2.73
C ASP A 66 -10.67 -5.87 -3.03
N GLU A 67 -9.70 -5.28 -3.71
CA GLU A 67 -9.80 -3.92 -4.24
C GLU A 67 -9.56 -3.94 -5.74
N VAL A 68 -10.43 -3.25 -6.48
CA VAL A 68 -10.30 -3.14 -7.94
C VAL A 68 -9.20 -2.13 -8.26
N LYS A 69 -8.15 -2.57 -8.96
CA LYS A 69 -6.99 -1.75 -9.38
C LYS A 69 -6.27 -1.06 -8.19
N PRO A 70 -5.83 -1.83 -7.17
CA PRO A 70 -5.37 -1.28 -5.89
C PRO A 70 -4.08 -0.46 -6.02
N CYS A 71 -3.24 -0.83 -6.99
CA CYS A 71 -1.89 -0.29 -7.12
C CYS A 71 -1.82 1.15 -7.59
N ARG A 72 -2.79 1.63 -8.37
CA ARG A 72 -2.75 3.00 -8.88
C ARG A 72 -2.78 4.00 -7.72
N ARG A 73 -3.70 3.79 -6.77
CA ARG A 73 -3.84 4.64 -5.60
C ARG A 73 -2.63 4.49 -4.69
N PHE A 74 -2.28 3.24 -4.34
CA PHE A 74 -1.16 2.95 -3.44
C PHE A 74 0.16 3.56 -3.92
N ILE A 75 0.53 3.38 -5.20
CA ILE A 75 1.74 3.97 -5.79
C ILE A 75 1.69 5.50 -5.78
N THR A 76 0.51 6.10 -6.02
CA THR A 76 0.36 7.57 -6.02
C THR A 76 0.58 8.14 -4.62
N THR A 77 -0.05 7.55 -3.61
CA THR A 77 0.11 7.92 -2.20
C THR A 77 1.57 7.77 -1.77
N LEU A 78 2.17 6.60 -2.00
CA LEU A 78 3.58 6.32 -1.71
C LEU A 78 4.53 7.29 -2.40
N SER A 79 4.31 7.60 -3.68
CA SER A 79 5.13 8.55 -4.42
C SER A 79 5.05 9.96 -3.81
N HIS A 80 3.88 10.36 -3.35
CA HIS A 80 3.69 11.66 -2.68
C HIS A 80 4.39 11.68 -1.32
N ASP A 81 4.24 10.64 -0.50
CA ASP A 81 4.92 10.54 0.79
C ASP A 81 6.44 10.59 0.62
N MET A 82 6.98 9.86 -0.37
CA MET A 82 8.40 9.92 -0.71
C MET A 82 8.84 11.31 -1.20
N SER A 83 7.97 12.03 -1.91
CA SER A 83 8.25 13.41 -2.36
C SER A 83 8.36 14.41 -1.20
N SER A 84 7.70 14.09 -0.07
CA SER A 84 7.72 14.80 1.21
C SER A 84 8.84 14.33 2.15
N GLY A 85 9.64 13.34 1.75
CA GLY A 85 10.79 12.85 2.50
C GLY A 85 10.60 11.50 3.19
N ALA A 86 9.44 10.86 3.09
CA ALA A 86 9.24 9.53 3.65
C ALA A 86 10.11 8.48 2.92
N PRO A 87 10.70 7.51 3.63
CA PRO A 87 11.51 6.47 3.00
C PRO A 87 10.63 5.39 2.34
N LEU A 88 11.12 4.83 1.23
CA LEU A 88 10.61 3.57 0.70
C LEU A 88 11.07 2.40 1.57
N THR A 89 10.31 2.09 2.62
CA THR A 89 10.62 1.02 3.57
C THR A 89 10.55 -0.38 2.95
N ALA A 90 11.12 -1.38 3.63
CA ALA A 90 10.99 -2.78 3.24
C ALA A 90 9.51 -3.22 3.18
N MET A 91 8.67 -2.74 4.12
CA MET A 91 7.24 -3.06 4.12
C MET A 91 6.54 -2.55 2.85
N HIS A 92 6.82 -1.32 2.42
CA HIS A 92 6.27 -0.80 1.16
C HIS A 92 6.68 -1.68 -0.03
N LYS A 93 7.95 -2.10 -0.10
CA LYS A 93 8.43 -2.99 -1.16
C LYS A 93 7.70 -4.34 -1.15
N THR A 94 7.50 -4.95 0.01
CA THR A 94 6.76 -6.21 0.12
C THR A 94 5.32 -6.07 -0.38
N TYR A 95 4.64 -4.97 -0.04
CA TYR A 95 3.30 -4.68 -0.53
C TYR A 95 3.26 -4.44 -2.05
N LEU A 96 4.21 -3.66 -2.58
CA LEU A 96 4.36 -3.47 -4.02
C LEU A 96 4.57 -4.80 -4.75
N GLN A 97 5.46 -5.65 -4.24
CA GLN A 97 5.76 -6.97 -4.83
C GLN A 97 4.55 -7.91 -4.79
N THR A 98 3.79 -7.87 -3.69
CA THR A 98 2.65 -8.75 -3.47
C THR A 98 1.45 -8.37 -4.33
N PHE A 99 1.18 -7.07 -4.49
CA PHE A 99 -0.08 -6.60 -5.09
C PHE A 99 0.10 -5.91 -6.45
N CYS A 100 1.30 -5.44 -6.79
CA CYS A 100 1.54 -4.49 -7.89
C CYS A 100 2.48 -4.97 -8.99
N THR A 101 2.72 -6.28 -9.06
CA THR A 101 3.57 -6.92 -10.08
C THR A 101 2.81 -7.39 -11.32
N VAL A 102 1.50 -7.11 -11.42
CA VAL A 102 0.72 -7.47 -12.60
C VAL A 102 1.21 -6.70 -13.85
N PRO A 103 1.25 -7.32 -15.04
CA PRO A 103 1.89 -6.71 -16.23
C PRO A 103 1.41 -5.30 -16.55
N ALA A 104 0.10 -5.05 -16.46
CA ALA A 104 -0.47 -3.73 -16.75
C ALA A 104 0.04 -2.64 -15.79
N VAL A 105 0.34 -2.97 -14.54
CA VAL A 105 0.88 -2.02 -13.55
C VAL A 105 2.37 -1.80 -13.82
N VAL A 106 3.13 -2.86 -14.09
CA VAL A 106 4.57 -2.78 -14.40
C VAL A 106 4.81 -1.94 -15.65
N THR A 107 4.09 -2.20 -16.74
CA THR A 107 4.20 -1.41 -17.99
C THR A 107 3.88 0.06 -17.77
N ARG A 108 2.86 0.37 -16.98
CA ARG A 108 2.50 1.75 -16.65
C ARG A 108 3.62 2.42 -15.84
N GLN A 109 4.15 1.75 -14.83
CA GLN A 109 5.23 2.29 -13.99
C GLN A 109 6.52 2.50 -14.78
N GLN A 110 6.82 1.61 -15.73
CA GLN A 110 7.93 1.78 -16.68
C GLN A 110 7.75 3.07 -17.51
N HIS A 111 6.57 3.27 -18.07
CA HIS A 111 6.25 4.49 -18.83
C HIS A 111 6.38 5.76 -17.97
N ASP A 112 5.84 5.75 -16.75
CA ASP A 112 5.91 6.90 -15.83
C ASP A 112 7.37 7.23 -15.44
N THR A 113 8.21 6.20 -15.29
CA THR A 113 9.66 6.34 -15.04
C THR A 113 10.39 6.93 -16.24
N GLU A 114 10.10 6.47 -17.46
CA GLU A 114 10.70 7.02 -18.67
C GLU A 114 10.30 8.49 -18.88
N GLN A 115 9.03 8.84 -18.65
CA GLN A 115 8.59 10.23 -18.70
C GLN A 115 9.31 11.11 -17.66
N ALA A 116 9.55 10.58 -16.44
CA ALA A 116 10.33 11.29 -15.44
C ALA A 116 11.80 11.48 -15.87
N ARG A 117 12.38 10.49 -16.56
CA ARG A 117 13.74 10.55 -17.12
C ARG A 117 13.84 11.64 -18.18
N LEU A 118 12.92 11.67 -19.14
CA LEU A 118 12.88 12.70 -20.19
C LEU A 118 12.75 14.11 -19.59
N ARG A 119 11.88 14.30 -18.58
CA ARG A 119 11.76 15.59 -17.88
C ARG A 119 13.04 16.02 -17.19
N ALA A 120 13.74 15.09 -16.53
CA ALA A 120 15.00 15.38 -15.84
C ALA A 120 16.14 15.70 -16.82
N GLN A 121 16.16 15.06 -18.00
CA GLN A 121 17.12 15.37 -19.07
C GLN A 121 16.85 16.73 -19.70
N ALA A 122 15.59 17.05 -20.00
CA ALA A 122 15.20 18.32 -20.60
C ALA A 122 15.40 19.51 -19.64
N ARG A 123 15.12 19.31 -18.34
CA ARG A 123 15.29 20.33 -17.29
C ARG A 123 15.82 19.69 -16.01
N PRO A 124 17.14 19.74 -15.73
CA PRO A 124 17.76 19.03 -14.61
C PRO A 124 17.62 19.76 -13.26
N SER A 125 16.38 20.09 -12.85
CA SER A 125 16.09 20.68 -11.53
C SER A 125 16.16 19.65 -10.39
N ALA A 126 16.29 20.13 -9.16
CA ALA A 126 16.23 19.28 -7.96
C ALA A 126 14.91 18.49 -7.90
N ASP A 127 13.79 19.13 -8.25
CA ASP A 127 12.48 18.47 -8.28
C ASP A 127 12.39 17.37 -9.34
N ASN A 128 12.87 17.61 -10.55
CA ASN A 128 12.83 16.60 -11.61
C ASN A 128 13.73 15.40 -11.28
N LYS A 129 14.91 15.65 -10.69
CA LYS A 129 15.79 14.58 -10.19
C LYS A 129 15.14 13.79 -9.05
N LYS A 130 14.45 14.47 -8.12
CA LYS A 130 13.70 13.83 -7.03
C LYS A 130 12.61 12.92 -7.57
N TRP A 131 11.78 13.41 -8.49
CA TRP A 131 10.70 12.61 -9.08
C TRP A 131 11.22 11.43 -9.88
N LEU A 132 12.30 11.60 -10.66
CA LEU A 132 12.96 10.47 -11.34
C LEU A 132 13.40 9.40 -10.33
N LYS A 133 14.09 9.78 -9.25
CA LYS A 133 14.52 8.84 -8.21
C LYS A 133 13.35 8.08 -7.59
N ILE A 134 12.23 8.76 -7.31
CA ILE A 134 11.02 8.14 -6.74
C ILE A 134 10.43 7.12 -7.71
N GLN A 135 10.20 7.52 -8.97
CA GLN A 135 9.59 6.64 -9.98
C GLN A 135 10.47 5.42 -10.27
N SER A 136 11.78 5.61 -10.38
CA SER A 136 12.74 4.50 -10.53
C SER A 136 12.70 3.56 -9.33
N ALA A 137 12.74 4.08 -8.09
CA ALA A 137 12.73 3.24 -6.90
C ALA A 137 11.46 2.39 -6.75
N ILE A 138 10.30 2.91 -7.19
CA ILE A 138 9.04 2.15 -7.21
C ILE A 138 9.05 1.13 -8.33
N TYR A 139 9.53 1.50 -9.53
CA TYR A 139 9.66 0.57 -10.66
C TYR A 139 10.56 -0.62 -10.32
N ASP A 140 11.74 -0.36 -9.77
CA ASP A 140 12.70 -1.39 -9.33
C ASP A 140 12.15 -2.30 -8.23
N ALA A 141 11.10 -1.89 -7.51
CA ALA A 141 10.47 -2.73 -6.51
C ALA A 141 9.47 -3.75 -7.10
N ILE A 142 8.98 -3.52 -8.33
CA ILE A 142 7.96 -4.34 -8.99
C ILE A 142 8.43 -4.98 -10.31
N HIS A 143 9.67 -4.72 -10.73
CA HIS A 143 10.32 -5.27 -11.92
C HIS A 143 11.60 -6.00 -11.52
#